data_AF-A0A1V4U7Q9-F1
#
_entry.id   AF-A0A1V4U7Q9-F1
#
_cell.length_a   1.000
_cell.length_b   1.000
_cell.length_c   1.000
_cell.angle_alpha   90.00
_cell.angle_beta   90.00
_cell.angle_gamma   90.00
#
_symmetry.space_group_name_H-M   'P 1'
#
loop_
_entity.id
_entity.type
_entity.pdbx_description
1 polymer ?
#
loop_
_entity_poly.entity_id
_entity_poly.type
_entity_poly.pdbx_seq_one_letter_code
_entity_poly.pdbx_strand_id
1 'polypeptide(L)'
;MQDRFIFTAYRTTCYHCGKDADQVIKAVPYQAQVSCSNCGATRIFVPRIQDVNKPGSFTRIGCYDLWNLVTDASCRNCKVHGPHDLAIGCNHFTVRCRNCGFTHFYKFNLEYIAQCPIEDQS
;
A
#
# COMPACT_ATOMS: atom_id res chain seq x y z
N MET A 1 14.31 -15.84 -1.05
CA MET A 1 13.06 -15.72 -0.26
C MET A 1 12.55 -14.30 -0.40
N GLN A 2 11.39 -14.09 -1.03
CA GLN A 2 10.81 -12.75 -1.14
C GLN A 2 10.25 -12.36 0.23
N ASP A 3 10.81 -11.32 0.83
CA ASP A 3 10.36 -10.68 2.07
C ASP A 3 8.95 -10.09 1.83
N ARG A 4 7.91 -10.94 1.88
CA ARG A 4 6.51 -10.54 1.72
C ARG A 4 6.06 -9.89 3.02
N PHE A 5 6.21 -8.57 3.09
CA PHE A 5 5.98 -7.80 4.31
C PHE A 5 4.49 -7.53 4.56
N ILE A 6 3.72 -7.17 3.54
CA ILE A 6 2.26 -6.99 3.62
C ILE A 6 1.61 -7.54 2.35
N PHE A 7 0.54 -8.34 2.50
CA PHE A 7 -0.33 -8.76 1.41
C PHE A 7 -1.77 -8.84 1.93
N THR A 8 -2.63 -7.94 1.48
CA THR A 8 -4.04 -7.89 1.90
C THR A 8 -4.91 -7.32 0.78
N ALA A 9 -6.22 -7.34 0.96
CA ALA A 9 -7.18 -6.72 0.06
C ALA A 9 -8.15 -5.84 0.86
N TYR A 10 -8.52 -4.71 0.28
CA TYR A 10 -9.51 -3.82 0.84
C TYR A 10 -10.59 -3.54 -0.19
N ARG A 11 -11.83 -3.95 0.09
CA ARG A 11 -12.97 -3.74 -0.80
C ARG A 11 -13.50 -2.32 -0.63
N THR A 12 -13.44 -1.54 -1.70
CA THR A 12 -13.89 -0.15 -1.72
C THR A 12 -14.07 0.31 -3.17
N THR A 13 -14.69 1.48 -3.33
CA THR A 13 -14.84 2.14 -4.63
C THR A 13 -13.47 2.47 -5.22
N CYS A 14 -13.18 1.93 -6.40
CA CYS A 14 -11.95 2.24 -7.12
C CYS A 14 -11.93 3.71 -7.56
N TYR A 15 -10.86 4.43 -7.24
CA TYR A 15 -10.67 5.83 -7.67
C TYR A 15 -10.67 6.01 -9.19
N HIS A 16 -10.29 4.97 -9.95
CA HIS A 16 -10.18 5.05 -11.40
C HIS A 16 -11.48 4.67 -12.13
N CYS A 17 -12.05 3.49 -11.84
CA CYS A 17 -13.24 3.00 -12.55
C CYS A 17 -14.56 3.21 -11.82
N GLY A 18 -14.54 3.72 -10.58
CA GLY A 18 -15.74 3.98 -9.78
C GLY A 18 -16.52 2.74 -9.32
N LYS A 19 -16.07 1.52 -9.65
CA LYS A 19 -16.71 0.28 -9.20
C LYS A 19 -16.23 -0.12 -7.81
N ASP A 20 -17.13 -0.69 -7.00
CA ASP A 20 -16.76 -1.39 -5.78
C ASP A 20 -16.02 -2.68 -6.12
N ALA A 21 -14.73 -2.72 -5.80
CA ALA A 21 -13.85 -3.82 -6.16
C ALA A 21 -12.69 -3.93 -5.15
N ASP A 22 -12.12 -5.13 -5.05
CA ASP A 22 -10.95 -5.36 -4.19
C ASP A 22 -9.75 -4.53 -4.66
N GLN A 23 -9.22 -3.73 -3.74
CA GLN A 23 -7.95 -3.04 -3.89
C GLN A 23 -6.88 -3.94 -3.28
N VAL A 24 -6.14 -4.65 -4.14
CA VAL A 24 -5.07 -5.57 -3.74
C VAL A 24 -3.86 -4.75 -3.29
N ILE A 25 -3.52 -4.88 -2.01
CA ILE A 25 -2.46 -4.12 -1.34
C ILE A 25 -1.27 -5.05 -1.12
N LYS A 26 -0.10 -4.65 -1.62
CA LYS A 26 1.16 -5.36 -1.35
C LYS A 26 2.22 -4.36 -0.93
N ALA A 27 2.92 -4.64 0.16
CA ALA A 27 4.11 -3.88 0.53
C ALA A 27 5.28 -4.83 0.72
N VAL A 28 6.41 -4.46 0.13
CA VAL A 28 7.70 -5.14 0.21
C VAL A 28 8.78 -4.11 0.53
N PRO A 29 10.02 -4.52 0.88
CA PRO A 29 11.07 -3.59 1.32
C PRO A 29 11.38 -2.42 0.38
N TYR A 30 11.22 -2.63 -0.92
CA TYR A 30 11.65 -1.67 -1.95
C TYR A 30 10.48 -1.04 -2.71
N GLN A 31 9.24 -1.44 -2.40
CA GLN A 31 8.06 -1.01 -3.13
C GLN A 31 6.78 -1.31 -2.35
N ALA A 32 5.78 -0.45 -2.46
CA ALA A 32 4.40 -0.79 -2.15
C ALA A 32 3.52 -0.56 -3.38
N GLN A 33 2.45 -1.34 -3.49
CA GLN A 33 1.51 -1.29 -4.60
C GLN A 33 0.08 -1.42 -4.10
N VAL A 34 -0.83 -0.73 -4.79
CA VAL A 34 -2.27 -0.88 -4.65
C VAL A 34 -2.87 -1.03 -6.04
N SER A 35 -3.52 -2.16 -6.30
CA SER A 35 -4.06 -2.52 -7.62
C SER A 35 -5.56 -2.83 -7.53
N CYS A 36 -6.38 -2.22 -8.38
CA CYS A 36 -7.80 -2.55 -8.47
C CYS A 36 -8.00 -3.90 -9.19
N SER A 37 -8.75 -4.81 -8.60
CA SER A 37 -9.06 -6.13 -9.19
C SER A 37 -9.97 -6.07 -10.41
N ASN A 38 -10.76 -5.00 -10.57
CA ASN A 38 -11.69 -4.85 -11.70
C ASN A 38 -11.05 -4.22 -12.95
N CYS A 39 -10.31 -3.12 -12.81
CA CYS A 39 -9.75 -2.38 -13.95
C CYS A 39 -8.23 -2.46 -14.07
N GLY A 40 -7.54 -3.10 -13.12
CA GLY A 40 -6.07 -3.19 -13.13
C GLY A 40 -5.33 -1.87 -12.85
N ALA A 41 -6.04 -0.78 -12.56
CA ALA A 41 -5.43 0.50 -12.18
C ALA A 41 -4.54 0.30 -10.95
N THR A 42 -3.26 0.61 -11.10
CA THR A 42 -2.21 0.28 -10.14
C THR A 42 -1.37 1.50 -9.78
N ARG A 43 -1.29 1.78 -8.48
CA ARG A 43 -0.42 2.82 -7.90
C ARG A 43 0.82 2.19 -7.29
N ILE A 44 1.98 2.72 -7.64
CA ILE A 44 3.28 2.28 -7.11
C ILE A 44 3.87 3.37 -6.20
N PHE A 45 4.32 2.92 -5.03
CA PHE A 45 4.99 3.74 -4.02
C PHE A 45 6.40 3.20 -3.78
N VAL A 46 7.37 4.10 -3.67
CA VAL A 46 8.78 3.78 -3.41
C VAL A 46 9.19 4.24 -2.01
N PRO A 47 10.03 3.48 -1.29
CA PRO A 47 10.41 3.81 0.07
C PRO A 47 11.19 5.12 0.11
N ARG A 48 10.92 5.95 1.12
CA ARG A 48 11.63 7.21 1.36
C ARG A 48 12.25 7.27 2.75
N ILE A 49 11.55 6.78 3.76
CA ILE A 49 11.98 6.86 5.16
C ILE A 49 11.68 5.53 5.85
N GLN A 50 12.63 5.06 6.66
CA GLN A 50 12.44 4.01 7.66
C GLN A 50 12.81 4.62 9.01
N ASP A 51 11.87 4.65 9.96
CA ASP A 51 12.07 5.26 11.26
C ASP A 51 11.42 4.42 12.36
N VAL A 52 12.00 4.43 13.55
CA VAL A 52 11.54 3.71 14.75
C VAL A 52 11.02 4.69 15.81
N ASN A 53 11.32 5.99 15.69
CA ASN A 53 11.27 6.93 16.81
C ASN A 53 10.14 7.97 16.77
N LYS A 54 9.40 8.16 15.67
CA LYS A 54 8.26 9.09 15.65
C LYS A 54 7.02 8.52 14.96
N PRO A 55 5.89 8.34 15.68
CA PRO A 55 4.59 8.19 15.06
C PRO A 55 4.24 9.52 14.40
N GLY A 56 4.54 9.63 13.10
CA GLY A 56 4.26 10.82 12.30
C GLY A 56 3.41 10.45 11.11
N SER A 57 2.19 10.97 11.07
CA SER A 57 1.39 11.00 9.85
C SER A 57 2.08 11.95 8.87
N PHE A 58 2.92 11.44 7.97
CA PHE A 58 3.59 12.23 6.91
C PHE A 58 2.61 12.64 5.79
N THR A 59 1.33 12.80 6.11
CA THR A 59 0.27 12.92 5.14
C THR A 59 -0.10 14.39 4.97
N ARG A 60 0.27 14.96 3.83
CA ARG A 60 -0.44 16.16 3.34
C ARG A 60 -1.87 15.75 3.02
N ILE A 61 -2.84 16.62 3.32
CA ILE A 61 -4.25 16.46 2.91
C ILE A 61 -4.23 16.12 1.40
N GLY A 62 -4.67 14.91 1.09
CA GLY A 62 -4.58 14.31 -0.24
C GLY A 62 -5.83 14.55 -1.07
N CYS A 63 -5.75 14.24 -2.36
CA CYS A 63 -6.90 14.27 -3.28
C CYS A 63 -7.93 13.15 -3.04
N TYR A 64 -7.62 12.16 -2.19
CA TYR A 64 -8.49 11.03 -1.85
C TYR A 64 -8.50 10.79 -0.35
N ASP A 65 -9.56 10.12 0.13
CA ASP A 65 -9.67 9.68 1.52
C ASP A 65 -8.48 8.81 1.93
N LEU A 66 -8.04 9.00 3.17
CA LEU A 66 -6.99 8.20 3.78
C LEU A 66 -7.58 6.86 4.23
N TRP A 67 -7.08 5.75 3.67
CA TRP A 67 -7.43 4.43 4.17
C TRP A 67 -6.55 4.08 5.37
N ASN A 68 -7.18 3.86 6.51
CA ASN A 68 -6.55 3.37 7.73
C ASN A 68 -6.96 1.92 7.94
N LEU A 69 -6.04 0.98 7.70
CA LEU A 69 -6.28 -0.45 7.75
C LEU A 69 -5.36 -1.11 8.78
N VAL A 70 -5.73 -2.31 9.21
CA VAL A 70 -4.91 -3.15 10.10
C VAL A 70 -4.75 -4.51 9.46
N THR A 71 -3.53 -5.02 9.45
CA THR A 71 -3.22 -6.37 8.94
C THR A 71 -2.13 -7.01 9.77
N ASP A 72 -2.17 -8.33 9.89
CA ASP A 72 -1.10 -9.08 10.54
C ASP A 72 0.04 -9.36 9.56
N ALA A 73 1.27 -9.20 10.03
CA ALA A 73 2.48 -9.39 9.26
C ALA A 73 3.70 -9.60 10.17
N SER A 74 4.77 -10.17 9.60
CA SER A 74 6.06 -10.26 10.29
C SER A 74 6.80 -8.92 10.23
N CYS A 75 7.15 -8.36 11.39
CA CYS A 75 7.88 -7.10 11.46
C CYS A 75 9.32 -7.26 10.97
N ARG A 76 9.76 -6.42 10.03
CA ARG A 76 11.15 -6.47 9.54
C ARG A 76 12.19 -6.06 10.58
N ASN A 77 11.80 -5.22 11.54
CA ASN A 77 12.68 -4.75 12.60
C ASN A 77 12.73 -5.73 13.79
N CYS A 78 11.61 -5.95 14.47
CA CYS A 78 11.57 -6.80 15.68
C CYS A 78 11.29 -8.29 15.42
N LYS A 79 11.00 -8.69 14.17
CA LYS A 79 10.69 -10.08 13.75
C LYS A 79 9.43 -10.69 14.36
N VAL A 80 8.74 -9.98 15.26
CA VAL A 80 7.45 -10.40 15.81
C VAL A 80 6.37 -10.36 14.72
N HIS A 81 5.60 -11.45 14.62
CA HIS A 81 4.39 -11.49 13.83
C HIS A 81 3.23 -10.88 14.61
N GLY A 82 2.53 -9.92 14.02
CA GLY A 82 1.41 -9.26 14.66
C GLY A 82 0.89 -8.05 13.89
N PRO A 83 0.05 -7.23 14.52
CA PRO A 83 -0.69 -6.21 13.82
C PRO A 83 0.20 -5.05 13.36
N HIS A 84 -0.01 -4.66 12.11
CA HIS A 84 0.59 -3.50 11.47
C HIS A 84 -0.51 -2.55 11.01
N ASP A 85 -0.33 -1.26 11.31
CA ASP A 85 -1.17 -0.20 10.78
C ASP A 85 -0.74 0.13 9.35
N LEU A 86 -1.70 0.23 8.45
CA LEU A 86 -1.51 0.74 7.10
C LEU A 86 -2.23 2.08 6.99
N ALA A 87 -1.51 3.11 6.55
CA ALA A 87 -2.09 4.39 6.16
C ALA A 87 -1.81 4.63 4.68
N ILE A 88 -2.85 4.51 3.84
CA ILE A 88 -2.74 4.57 2.38
C ILE A 88 -3.52 5.78 1.89
N GLY A 89 -2.81 6.78 1.38
CA GLY A 89 -3.41 7.96 0.77
C GLY A 89 -3.16 8.01 -0.74
N CYS A 90 -3.39 9.18 -1.33
CA CYS A 90 -3.09 9.40 -2.75
C CYS A 90 -1.58 9.32 -3.04
N ASN A 91 -0.77 9.99 -2.21
CA ASN A 91 0.63 10.27 -2.50
C ASN A 91 1.61 9.55 -1.55
N HIS A 92 1.08 8.77 -0.62
CA HIS A 92 1.88 8.09 0.39
C HIS A 92 1.27 6.75 0.79
N PHE A 93 2.13 5.89 1.32
CA PHE A 93 1.77 4.64 1.95
C PHE A 93 2.66 4.49 3.18
N THR A 94 2.09 4.26 4.34
CA THR A 94 2.83 3.99 5.58
C THR A 94 2.48 2.60 6.11
N VAL A 95 3.48 1.83 6.52
CA VAL A 95 3.32 0.61 7.32
C VAL A 95 3.94 0.85 8.69
N ARG A 96 3.20 0.63 9.78
CA ARG A 96 3.73 0.74 11.14
C ARG A 96 3.51 -0.53 11.93
N CYS A 97 4.57 -1.11 12.48
CA CYS A 97 4.48 -2.21 13.42
C CYS A 97 3.96 -1.72 14.78
N ARG A 98 2.88 -2.31 15.29
CA ARG A 98 2.35 -1.95 16.62
C ARG A 98 3.23 -2.44 17.78
N ASN A 99 4.06 -3.46 17.56
CA ASN A 99 4.92 -4.03 18.60
C ASN A 99 6.14 -3.15 18.92
N CYS A 100 6.88 -2.71 17.90
CA CYS A 100 8.13 -1.96 18.09
C CYS A 100 8.12 -0.54 17.50
N GLY A 101 6.99 -0.09 16.95
CA GLY A 101 6.88 1.25 16.36
C GLY A 101 7.58 1.44 15.01
N PHE A 102 8.27 0.41 14.50
CA PHE A 102 8.96 0.47 13.21
C PHE A 102 7.99 0.91 12.11
N THR A 103 8.31 2.04 11.49
CA THR A 103 7.51 2.72 10.49
C THR A 103 8.26 2.74 9.17
N HIS A 104 7.63 2.23 8.13
CA HIS A 104 8.12 2.27 6.77
C HIS A 104 7.23 3.19 5.94
N PHE A 105 7.80 4.28 5.47
CA PHE A 105 7.10 5.29 4.67
C PHE A 105 7.52 5.21 3.21
N TYR A 106 6.53 5.05 2.34
CA TYR A 106 6.66 5.05 0.89
C TYR A 106 5.96 6.28 0.32
N LYS A 107 6.59 6.90 -0.68
CA LYS A 107 6.03 8.01 -1.45
C LYS A 107 5.57 7.52 -2.80
N PHE A 108 4.47 8.08 -3.31
CA PHE A 108 4.01 7.81 -4.66
C PHE A 108 5.12 8.03 -5.69
N ASN A 109 5.18 7.12 -6.66
CA ASN A 109 6.12 7.14 -7.76
C ASN A 109 5.41 7.27 -9.10
N LEU A 110 4.52 6.32 -9.40
CA LEU A 110 3.79 6.27 -10.68
C LEU A 110 2.46 5.55 -10.54
N GLU A 111 1.59 5.76 -11.52
CA GLU A 111 0.31 5.10 -11.69
C GLU A 111 0.22 4.58 -13.14
N TYR A 112 -0.30 3.37 -13.32
CA TYR A 112 -0.54 2.78 -14.63
C TYR A 112 -1.76 1.88 -14.61
N ILE A 113 -2.34 1.63 -15.79
CA ILE A 113 -3.46 0.71 -15.98
C ILE A 113 -2.90 -0.53 -16.67
N ALA A 114 -2.98 -1.69 -16.00
CA ALA A 114 -2.41 -2.93 -16.50
C ALA A 114 -3.27 -3.63 -17.58
N GLN A 115 -4.29 -2.96 -18.13
CA GLN A 115 -5.06 -3.49 -19.25
C GLN A 115 -4.26 -3.24 -20.54
N CYS A 116 -3.74 -4.31 -21.14
CA CYS A 116 -3.18 -4.26 -22.49
C CYS A 116 -4.34 -4.27 -23.50
N PRO A 117 -4.64 -3.16 -24.21
CA PRO A 117 -5.72 -3.14 -25.21
C PRO A 117 -5.39 -3.93 -26.49
N ILE A 118 -4.26 -4.66 -26.53
CA ILE A 118 -3.79 -5.40 -27.71
C ILE A 118 -4.36 -6.83 -27.73
N GLU A 119 -4.93 -7.33 -26.62
CA GLU A 119 -5.45 -8.71 -26.54
C GLU A 119 -6.83 -8.92 -27.19
N ASP A 120 -7.50 -7.85 -27.66
CA ASP A 120 -8.79 -7.94 -28.39
C ASP A 120 -8.62 -8.04 -29.92
N GLN A 121 -7.41 -8.33 -30.42
CA GLN A 121 -7.16 -8.63 -31.85
C GLN A 121 -6.60 -10.05 -32.02
N SER A 122 -7.43 -11.06 -31.78
CA SER A 122 -7.17 -12.44 -32.21
C SER A 122 -8.45 -13.18 -32.54
#